data_AF-A0A657ALB3-F1
#
_entry.id   AF-A0A657ALB3-F1
#
_cell.length_a   1.000
_cell.length_b   1.000
_cell.length_c   1.000
_cell.angle_alpha   90.00
_cell.angle_beta   90.00
_cell.angle_gamma   90.00
#
_symmetry.space_group_name_H-M   'P 1'
#
loop_
_entity.id
_entity.type
_entity.pdbx_description
1 polymer ?
#
loop_
_entity_poly.entity_id
_entity_poly.type
_entity_poly.pdbx_seq_one_letter_code
_entity_poly.pdbx_strand_id
1 'polypeptide(L)'
;MNSPLEVLREQRQAAIAKQDPSAKYCSFATLEEHCPSQVRMRTLVVREISTESCLLFVNRLAQKNLSNLAANKAEALFFYPSLMCQFRMRGSLSLLSASQLEPHWHHKPHASKLLDHYYARYQNQSSELNDRKTLEQALLELKKIYPNSDEVPFTKDALGLLITADYLEIWQAHDSGVHERSLFTKHGSIWIEQLLVP
;
A
#
# COMPACT_ATOMS: atom_id res chain seq x y z
N MET A 1 16.73 -16.43 -12.60
CA MET A 1 15.26 -16.44 -12.47
C MET A 1 14.80 -15.01 -12.37
N ASN A 2 13.77 -14.64 -13.13
CA ASN A 2 13.11 -13.35 -12.99
C ASN A 2 12.44 -13.27 -11.61
N SER A 3 12.32 -12.07 -11.05
CA SER A 3 11.70 -11.89 -9.74
C SER A 3 10.21 -12.27 -9.81
N PRO A 4 9.65 -13.00 -8.82
CA PRO A 4 8.22 -13.30 -8.79
C PRO A 4 7.35 -12.04 -8.66
N LEU A 5 7.94 -10.89 -8.28
CA LEU A 5 7.25 -9.59 -8.29
C LEU A 5 6.94 -9.10 -9.72
N GLU A 6 7.66 -9.58 -10.74
CA GLU A 6 7.31 -9.29 -12.13
C GLU A 6 5.92 -9.86 -12.46
N VAL A 7 5.61 -11.07 -12.01
CA VAL A 7 4.28 -11.69 -12.19
C VAL A 7 3.20 -10.85 -11.51
N LEU A 8 3.43 -10.42 -10.26
CA LEU A 8 2.49 -9.53 -9.57
C LEU A 8 2.29 -8.21 -10.34
N ARG A 9 3.37 -7.62 -10.86
CA ARG A 9 3.31 -6.37 -11.62
C ARG A 9 2.53 -6.53 -12.93
N GLU A 10 2.76 -7.61 -13.66
CA GLU A 10 2.06 -7.93 -14.91
C GLU A 10 0.58 -8.21 -14.67
N GLN A 11 0.25 -9.03 -13.66
CA GLN A 11 -1.14 -9.30 -13.30
C GLN A 11 -1.86 -8.04 -12.82
N ARG A 12 -1.18 -7.14 -12.10
CA ARG A 12 -1.74 -5.82 -11.78
C ARG A 12 -2.04 -5.00 -13.02
N GLN A 13 -1.14 -4.98 -14.01
CA GLN A 13 -1.37 -4.27 -15.28
C GLN A 13 -2.56 -4.87 -16.06
N ALA A 14 -2.65 -6.20 -16.12
CA ALA A 14 -3.77 -6.90 -16.72
C ALA A 14 -5.10 -6.58 -15.99
N ALA A 15 -5.10 -6.54 -14.65
CA ALA A 15 -6.27 -6.16 -13.86
C ALA A 15 -6.68 -4.70 -14.12
N ILE A 16 -5.72 -3.76 -14.22
CA ILE A 16 -5.99 -2.37 -14.61
C ILE A 16 -6.63 -2.31 -16.00
N ALA A 17 -6.11 -3.06 -16.98
CA ALA A 17 -6.67 -3.11 -18.33
C ALA A 17 -8.11 -3.64 -18.35
N LYS A 18 -8.45 -4.56 -17.44
CA LYS A 18 -9.82 -5.06 -17.21
C LYS A 18 -10.68 -4.13 -16.34
N GLN A 19 -10.18 -2.96 -15.96
CA GLN A 19 -10.86 -2.01 -15.07
C GLN A 19 -11.24 -2.63 -13.70
N ASP A 20 -10.41 -3.54 -13.21
CA ASP A 20 -10.61 -4.16 -11.90
C ASP A 20 -10.60 -3.09 -10.78
N PRO A 21 -11.66 -3.02 -9.95
CA PRO A 21 -11.76 -2.01 -8.92
C PRO A 21 -10.67 -2.15 -7.84
N SER A 22 -10.11 -3.35 -7.66
CA SER A 22 -9.10 -3.66 -6.64
C SER A 22 -7.67 -3.40 -7.12
N ALA A 23 -7.42 -3.21 -8.42
CA ALA A 23 -6.05 -3.15 -8.96
C ALA A 23 -5.17 -2.02 -8.40
N LYS A 24 -5.79 -0.96 -7.87
CA LYS A 24 -5.08 0.19 -7.25
C LYS A 24 -4.76 -0.03 -5.77
N TYR A 25 -5.26 -1.11 -5.17
CA TYR A 25 -5.26 -1.28 -3.72
C TYR A 25 -4.62 -2.60 -3.29
N CYS A 26 -4.24 -2.65 -2.02
CA CYS A 26 -3.89 -3.88 -1.32
C CYS A 26 -4.48 -3.85 0.09
N SER A 27 -4.72 -5.01 0.66
CA SER A 27 -4.98 -5.17 2.09
C SER A 27 -3.64 -5.27 2.81
N PHE A 28 -3.36 -4.35 3.72
CA PHE A 28 -2.11 -4.28 4.46
C PHE A 28 -2.33 -4.65 5.93
N ALA A 29 -1.72 -5.74 6.36
CA ALA A 29 -1.80 -6.25 7.72
C ALA A 29 -0.52 -5.92 8.50
N THR A 30 -0.68 -5.48 9.74
CA THR A 30 0.40 -5.21 10.70
C THR A 30 -0.01 -5.73 12.07
N LEU A 31 0.94 -5.87 13.00
CA LEU A 31 0.61 -6.14 14.41
C LEU A 31 0.23 -4.84 15.14
N GLU A 32 -0.29 -4.96 16.35
CA GLU A 32 -0.43 -3.82 17.24
C GLU A 32 0.77 -3.69 18.19
N GLU A 33 1.27 -2.47 18.33
CA GLU A 33 2.51 -2.19 19.08
C GLU A 33 2.42 -2.63 20.54
N HIS A 34 1.35 -2.22 21.21
CA HIS A 34 1.14 -2.49 22.64
C HIS A 34 0.35 -3.77 22.91
N CYS A 35 -0.07 -4.49 21.86
CA CYS A 35 -0.72 -5.79 21.98
C CYS A 35 -0.36 -6.66 20.76
N PRO A 36 0.85 -7.25 20.71
CA PRO A 36 1.34 -7.98 19.52
C PRO A 36 0.50 -9.20 19.12
N SER A 37 -0.40 -9.66 19.99
CA SER A 37 -1.39 -10.70 19.67
C SER A 37 -2.56 -10.17 18.84
N GLN A 38 -2.74 -8.86 18.74
CA GLN A 38 -3.79 -8.23 17.96
C GLN A 38 -3.26 -7.78 16.59
N VAL A 39 -3.95 -8.18 15.53
CA VAL A 39 -3.64 -7.81 14.15
C VAL A 39 -4.49 -6.61 13.74
N ARG A 40 -3.90 -5.68 12.98
CA ARG A 40 -4.59 -4.57 12.31
C ARG A 40 -4.53 -4.75 10.81
N MET A 41 -5.63 -4.49 10.13
CA MET A 41 -5.73 -4.57 8.67
C MET A 41 -6.44 -3.33 8.12
N ARG A 42 -6.00 -2.86 6.97
CA ARG A 42 -6.61 -1.74 6.24
C ARG A 42 -6.30 -1.83 4.75
N THR A 43 -7.09 -1.16 3.95
CA THR A 43 -6.80 -0.99 2.51
C THR A 43 -5.85 0.18 2.31
N LEU A 44 -4.78 -0.03 1.54
CA LEU A 44 -3.83 1.01 1.15
C LEU A 44 -3.74 1.11 -0.38
N VAL A 45 -3.30 2.28 -0.86
CA VAL A 45 -3.08 2.52 -2.28
C VAL A 45 -1.68 2.07 -2.68
N VAL A 46 -1.62 1.19 -3.67
CA VAL A 46 -0.39 0.71 -4.29
C VAL A 46 0.08 1.74 -5.31
N ARG A 47 1.27 2.30 -5.09
CA ARG A 47 1.86 3.30 -5.98
C ARG A 47 2.72 2.66 -7.05
N GLU A 48 3.60 1.78 -6.62
CA GLU A 48 4.55 1.13 -7.50
C GLU A 48 4.81 -0.30 -7.03
N ILE A 49 5.08 -1.17 -7.99
CA ILE A 49 5.62 -2.50 -7.78
C ILE A 49 6.86 -2.57 -8.69
N SER A 50 8.03 -2.62 -8.08
CA SER A 50 9.31 -2.80 -8.77
C SER A 50 9.64 -4.30 -8.87
N THR A 51 10.85 -4.64 -9.34
CA THR A 51 11.32 -6.02 -9.32
C THR A 51 11.61 -6.54 -7.90
N GLU A 52 11.81 -5.66 -6.93
CA GLU A 52 12.24 -6.05 -5.57
C GLU A 52 11.27 -5.60 -4.46
N SER A 53 10.37 -4.66 -4.75
CA SER A 53 9.61 -3.99 -3.71
C SER A 53 8.24 -3.49 -4.16
N CYS A 54 7.39 -3.21 -3.17
CA CYS A 54 6.14 -2.49 -3.36
C CYS A 54 6.16 -1.19 -2.55
N LEU A 55 5.76 -0.09 -3.20
CA LEU A 55 5.61 1.23 -2.59
C LEU A 55 4.14 1.53 -2.27
N LEU A 56 3.87 1.79 -1.00
CA LEU A 56 2.58 2.25 -0.49
C LEU A 56 2.70 3.69 0.02
N PHE A 57 1.62 4.46 -0.07
CA PHE A 57 1.56 5.77 0.60
C PHE A 57 0.86 5.67 1.95
N VAL A 58 1.52 6.19 2.97
CA VAL A 58 1.01 6.30 4.33
C VAL A 58 1.22 7.72 4.86
N ASN A 59 0.51 8.09 5.92
CA ASN A 59 0.73 9.36 6.59
C ASN A 59 1.45 9.12 7.93
N ARG A 60 2.44 9.97 8.24
CA ARG A 60 3.22 9.93 9.48
C ARG A 60 2.36 10.03 10.73
N LEU A 61 1.30 10.82 10.66
CA LEU A 61 0.41 11.12 11.77
C LEU A 61 -0.56 9.97 12.06
N ALA A 62 -0.62 8.96 11.19
CA ALA A 62 -1.23 7.67 11.52
C ALA A 62 -0.23 6.78 12.24
N GLN A 63 -0.08 6.98 13.55
CA GLN A 63 0.81 6.20 14.44
C GLN A 63 0.72 4.68 14.18
N LYS A 64 -0.50 4.20 13.91
CA LYS A 64 -0.85 2.79 13.61
C LYS A 64 -0.14 2.19 12.39
N ASN A 65 0.40 3.01 11.49
CA ASN A 65 1.11 2.57 10.29
C ASN A 65 2.63 2.48 10.47
N LEU A 66 3.18 3.15 11.48
CA LEU A 66 4.63 3.29 11.67
C LEU A 66 5.20 2.44 12.81
N SER A 67 4.37 2.11 13.80
CA SER A 67 4.80 1.34 14.97
C SER A 67 5.39 -0.04 14.64
N ASN A 68 5.05 -0.59 13.48
CA ASN A 68 5.52 -1.91 13.03
C ASN A 68 6.78 -1.87 12.17
N LEU A 69 7.30 -0.68 11.84
CA LEU A 69 8.55 -0.54 11.09
C LEU A 69 9.72 -1.22 11.82
N ALA A 70 9.77 -1.11 13.15
CA ALA A 70 10.83 -1.72 13.95
C ALA A 70 10.73 -3.26 14.01
N ALA A 71 9.51 -3.81 13.89
CA ALA A 71 9.28 -5.24 13.99
C ALA A 71 9.41 -5.99 12.66
N ASN A 72 9.36 -5.31 11.50
CA ASN A 72 9.30 -5.93 10.17
C ASN A 72 8.21 -7.01 10.04
N LYS A 73 7.08 -6.83 10.73
CA LYS A 73 5.95 -7.78 10.73
C LYS A 73 4.76 -7.17 10.00
N ALA A 74 4.78 -7.29 8.67
CA ALA A 74 3.63 -6.93 7.84
C ALA A 74 3.46 -7.89 6.66
N GLU A 75 2.23 -7.97 6.17
CA GLU A 75 1.88 -8.69 4.95
C GLU A 75 0.96 -7.81 4.10
N ALA A 76 1.24 -7.75 2.80
CA ALA A 76 0.37 -7.11 1.82
C ALA A 76 -0.33 -8.19 0.98
N LEU A 77 -1.65 -8.15 0.93
CA LEU A 77 -2.47 -9.02 0.10
C LEU A 77 -3.06 -8.22 -1.05
N PHE A 78 -2.87 -8.73 -2.26
CA PHE A 78 -3.44 -8.21 -3.50
C PHE A 78 -4.41 -9.25 -4.02
N PHE A 79 -5.65 -8.87 -4.28
CA PHE A 79 -6.62 -9.75 -4.90
C PHE A 79 -7.23 -9.04 -6.10
N TYR A 80 -7.19 -9.69 -7.27
CA TYR A 80 -7.70 -9.16 -8.53
C TYR A 80 -8.88 -10.04 -8.99
N PRO A 81 -10.12 -9.70 -8.58
CA PRO A 81 -11.32 -10.46 -8.95
C PRO A 81 -11.48 -10.72 -10.45
N SER A 82 -11.10 -9.77 -11.31
CA SER A 82 -11.20 -9.88 -12.77
C SER A 82 -10.26 -10.94 -13.39
N LEU A 83 -9.28 -11.40 -12.61
CA LEU A 83 -8.29 -12.42 -12.98
C LEU A 83 -8.40 -13.66 -12.08
N MET A 84 -9.20 -13.58 -11.02
CA MET A 84 -9.30 -14.58 -9.97
C MET A 84 -7.93 -15.04 -9.45
N CYS A 85 -7.02 -14.09 -9.26
CA CYS A 85 -5.69 -14.33 -8.72
C CYS A 85 -5.44 -13.51 -7.45
N GLN A 86 -4.66 -14.07 -6.54
CA GLN A 86 -4.27 -13.46 -5.27
C GLN A 86 -2.76 -13.54 -5.09
N PHE A 87 -2.19 -12.49 -4.49
CA PHE A 87 -0.80 -12.44 -4.09
C PHE A 87 -0.69 -12.10 -2.62
N ARG A 88 0.20 -12.77 -1.90
CA ARG A 88 0.57 -12.44 -0.52
C ARG A 88 2.04 -12.14 -0.47
N MET A 89 2.40 -10.93 -0.06
CA MET A 89 3.78 -10.46 -0.06
C MET A 89 4.21 -10.10 1.35
N ARG A 90 5.40 -10.56 1.76
CA ARG A 90 6.07 -10.12 2.99
C ARG A 90 7.47 -9.66 2.67
N GLY A 91 8.06 -8.94 3.62
CA GLY A 91 9.38 -8.41 3.47
C GLY A 91 9.77 -7.43 4.56
N SER A 92 10.98 -6.90 4.42
CA SER A 92 11.45 -5.80 5.26
C SER A 92 10.73 -4.50 4.92
N LEU A 93 10.44 -3.70 5.94
CA LEU A 93 9.78 -2.42 5.81
C LEU A 93 10.80 -1.28 5.95
N SER A 94 10.71 -0.30 5.07
CA SER A 94 11.49 0.94 5.18
C SER A 94 10.68 2.14 4.70
N LEU A 95 11.15 3.34 5.04
CA LEU A 95 10.57 4.58 4.52
C LEU A 95 11.45 5.09 3.38
N LEU A 96 10.82 5.52 2.28
CA LEU A 96 11.51 6.30 1.26
C LEU A 96 12.00 7.63 1.84
N SER A 97 13.12 8.12 1.31
CA SER A 97 13.55 9.49 1.61
C SER A 97 12.52 10.49 1.08
N ALA A 98 12.50 11.70 1.66
CA ALA A 98 11.61 12.76 1.20
C ALA A 98 11.85 13.10 -0.29
N SER A 99 13.12 13.15 -0.71
CA SER A 99 13.49 13.44 -2.11
C SER A 99 13.06 12.36 -3.10
N GLN A 100 13.02 11.09 -2.68
CA GLN A 100 12.48 10.00 -3.49
C GLN A 100 10.95 10.05 -3.54
N LEU A 101 10.30 10.44 -2.45
CA LEU A 101 8.83 10.44 -2.35
C LEU A 101 8.17 11.61 -3.08
N GLU A 102 8.78 12.79 -3.03
CA GLU A 102 8.19 14.05 -3.51
C GLU A 102 7.67 13.96 -4.96
N PRO A 103 8.42 13.41 -5.95
CA PRO A 103 7.90 13.24 -7.30
C PRO A 103 6.62 12.39 -7.34
N HIS A 104 6.56 11.27 -6.62
CA HIS A 104 5.37 10.43 -6.58
C HIS A 104 4.20 11.13 -5.86
N TRP A 105 4.48 11.94 -4.84
CA TRP A 105 3.47 12.71 -4.12
C TRP A 105 2.81 13.77 -5.02
N HIS A 106 3.58 14.43 -5.88
CA HIS A 106 3.03 15.41 -6.84
C HIS A 106 2.08 14.79 -7.88
N HIS A 107 2.14 13.47 -8.13
CA HIS A 107 1.18 12.78 -9.00
C HIS A 107 -0.14 12.40 -8.29
N LYS A 108 -0.28 12.67 -6.99
CA LYS A 108 -1.54 12.39 -6.27
C LYS A 108 -2.68 13.27 -6.81
N PRO A 109 -3.92 12.76 -6.83
CA PRO A 109 -5.10 13.59 -7.08
C PRO A 109 -5.16 14.77 -6.11
N HIS A 110 -5.65 15.92 -6.60
CA HIS A 110 -5.76 17.16 -5.82
C HIS A 110 -6.38 16.97 -4.44
N ALA A 111 -7.54 16.30 -4.38
CA ALA A 111 -8.23 16.01 -3.12
C ALA A 111 -7.37 15.21 -2.12
N SER A 112 -6.55 14.27 -2.60
CA SER A 112 -5.64 13.50 -1.74
C SER A 112 -4.48 14.34 -1.22
N LYS A 113 -4.03 15.36 -1.96
CA LYS A 113 -3.01 16.31 -1.48
C LYS A 113 -3.60 17.23 -0.42
N LEU A 114 -4.82 17.75 -0.65
CA LEU A 114 -5.54 18.56 0.34
C LEU A 114 -5.78 17.79 1.64
N LEU A 115 -6.11 16.51 1.54
CA LEU A 115 -6.33 15.66 2.72
C LEU A 115 -5.05 15.46 3.54
N ASP A 116 -3.88 15.36 2.91
CA ASP A 116 -2.61 15.33 3.68
C ASP A 116 -2.35 16.64 4.43
N HIS A 117 -2.67 17.79 3.82
CA HIS A 117 -2.59 19.09 4.49
C HIS A 117 -3.64 19.24 5.59
N TYR A 118 -4.82 18.64 5.41
CA TYR A 118 -5.83 18.58 6.45
C TYR A 118 -5.28 17.86 7.69
N TYR A 119 -4.62 16.71 7.48
CA TYR A 119 -4.04 15.94 8.58
C TYR A 119 -3.00 16.70 9.39
N ALA A 120 -2.20 17.53 8.72
CA ALA A 120 -1.16 18.32 9.36
C ALA A 120 -1.68 19.57 10.10
N ARG A 121 -2.83 20.13 9.68
CA ARG A 121 -3.30 21.44 10.16
C ARG A 121 -4.50 21.37 11.11
N TYR A 122 -5.35 20.36 10.96
CA TYR A 122 -6.63 20.29 11.65
C TYR A 122 -6.73 19.07 12.55
N GLN A 123 -6.76 17.87 11.97
CA GLN A 123 -6.89 16.62 12.73
C GLN A 123 -6.11 15.48 12.10
N ASN A 124 -5.32 14.78 12.91
CA ASN A 124 -4.46 13.69 12.46
C ASN A 124 -5.26 12.54 11.83
N GLN A 125 -4.66 11.86 10.85
CA GLN A 125 -5.28 10.67 10.26
C GLN A 125 -5.59 9.61 11.34
N SER A 126 -6.83 9.13 11.38
CA SER A 126 -7.36 8.15 12.35
C SER A 126 -7.67 8.68 13.75
N SER A 127 -7.69 10.00 13.96
CA SER A 127 -8.28 10.60 15.17
C SER A 127 -9.80 10.61 15.10
N GLU A 128 -10.45 10.81 16.25
CA GLU A 128 -11.89 11.02 16.33
C GLU A 128 -12.28 12.35 15.68
N LEU A 129 -13.38 12.32 14.93
CA LEU A 129 -13.95 13.49 14.28
C LEU A 129 -15.34 13.73 14.88
N ASN A 130 -15.60 14.94 15.37
CA ASN A 130 -16.89 15.29 15.98
C ASN A 130 -18.06 15.16 14.99
N ASP A 131 -17.86 15.67 13.78
CA ASP A 131 -18.84 15.57 12.69
C ASP A 131 -18.16 15.66 11.32
N ARG A 132 -18.80 15.07 10.31
CA ARG A 132 -18.26 15.03 8.94
C ARG A 132 -18.21 16.40 8.26
N LYS A 133 -19.12 17.32 8.61
CA LYS A 133 -19.23 18.63 7.99
C LYS A 133 -18.02 19.49 8.32
N THR A 134 -17.46 19.36 9.52
CA THR A 134 -16.22 20.03 9.95
C THR A 134 -15.03 19.65 9.05
N LEU A 135 -14.87 18.37 8.69
CA LEU A 135 -13.86 17.92 7.75
C LEU A 135 -14.08 18.52 6.35
N GLU A 136 -15.32 18.46 5.85
CA GLU A 136 -15.66 18.96 4.52
C GLU A 136 -15.43 20.48 4.39
N GLN A 137 -15.78 21.25 5.42
CA GLN A 137 -15.51 22.69 5.47
C GLN A 137 -14.02 23.00 5.46
N ALA A 138 -13.22 22.31 6.27
CA ALA A 138 -11.77 22.50 6.28
C ALA A 138 -11.13 22.16 4.92
N LEU A 139 -11.61 21.11 4.23
CA LEU A 139 -11.15 20.78 2.88
C LEU A 139 -11.55 21.84 1.85
N LEU A 140 -12.73 22.48 1.99
CA LEU A 140 -13.14 23.60 1.14
C LEU A 140 -12.25 24.83 1.36
N GLU A 141 -11.91 25.17 2.60
CA GLU A 141 -10.97 26.26 2.88
C GLU A 141 -9.58 25.98 2.33
N LEU A 142 -9.08 24.74 2.49
CA LEU A 142 -7.82 24.32 1.86
C LEU A 142 -7.86 24.39 0.33
N LYS A 143 -9.01 24.07 -0.28
CA LYS A 143 -9.21 24.20 -1.74
C LYS A 143 -9.21 25.65 -2.20
N LYS A 144 -9.65 26.61 -1.37
CA LYS A 144 -9.53 28.05 -1.69
C LYS A 144 -8.09 28.53 -1.62
N ILE A 145 -7.30 27.99 -0.69
CA ILE A 145 -5.87 28.29 -0.55
C ILE A 145 -5.07 27.67 -1.71
N TYR A 146 -5.41 26.45 -2.11
CA TYR A 146 -4.76 25.71 -3.18
C TYR A 146 -5.78 25.31 -4.26
N PRO A 147 -6.24 26.24 -5.11
CA PRO A 147 -7.23 25.95 -6.14
C PRO A 147 -6.75 24.92 -7.16
N ASN A 148 -5.45 24.92 -7.49
CA ASN A 148 -4.87 23.99 -8.45
C ASN A 148 -3.99 22.92 -7.79
N SER A 149 -3.90 21.75 -8.42
CA SER A 149 -3.16 20.62 -7.83
C SER A 149 -1.64 20.84 -7.74
N ASP A 150 -1.08 21.66 -8.63
CA ASP A 150 0.35 21.91 -8.72
C ASP A 150 0.83 22.98 -7.71
N GLU A 151 -0.12 23.72 -7.13
CA GLU A 151 0.14 24.73 -6.09
C GLU A 151 0.24 24.12 -4.70
N VAL A 152 -0.23 22.87 -4.50
CA VAL A 152 -0.19 22.23 -3.19
C VAL A 152 1.25 21.81 -2.89
N PRO A 153 1.91 22.36 -1.85
CA PRO A 153 3.30 22.03 -1.56
C PRO A 153 3.43 20.63 -0.97
N PHE A 154 4.54 19.96 -1.25
CA PHE A 154 4.88 18.69 -0.62
C PHE A 154 4.89 18.83 0.92
N THR A 155 4.38 17.80 1.62
CA THR A 155 4.34 17.78 3.08
C THR A 155 5.21 16.65 3.64
N LYS A 156 6.00 16.97 4.67
CA LYS A 156 6.85 16.02 5.40
C LYS A 156 6.09 14.90 6.13
N ASP A 157 4.78 15.07 6.27
CA ASP A 157 3.90 14.09 6.91
C ASP A 157 3.43 13.01 5.93
N ALA A 158 3.57 13.23 4.63
CA ALA A 158 3.40 12.16 3.65
C ALA A 158 4.64 11.25 3.68
N LEU A 159 4.41 9.94 3.72
CA LEU A 159 5.45 8.93 3.75
C LEU A 159 5.23 7.86 2.66
N GLY A 160 6.33 7.40 2.08
CA GLY A 160 6.37 6.23 1.22
C GLY A 160 6.83 5.03 2.03
N LEU A 161 5.95 4.08 2.29
CA LEU A 161 6.29 2.81 2.93
C LEU A 161 6.71 1.81 1.85
N LEU A 162 7.96 1.39 1.90
CA LEU A 162 8.52 0.41 0.99
C LEU A 162 8.52 -0.97 1.66
N ILE A 163 8.00 -1.96 0.97
CA ILE A 163 8.07 -3.38 1.35
C ILE A 163 9.05 -4.04 0.40
N THR A 164 10.26 -4.38 0.86
CA THR A 164 11.25 -5.12 0.06
C THR A 164 11.02 -6.61 0.24
N ALA A 165 10.58 -7.27 -0.81
CA ALA A 165 10.05 -8.62 -0.72
C ALA A 165 11.14 -9.68 -0.51
N ASP A 166 10.87 -10.59 0.42
CA ASP A 166 11.60 -11.85 0.63
C ASP A 166 10.67 -13.08 0.59
N TYR A 167 9.37 -12.85 0.43
CA TYR A 167 8.32 -13.84 0.37
C TYR A 167 7.22 -13.36 -0.57
N LEU A 168 6.81 -14.22 -1.50
CA LEU A 168 5.62 -14.02 -2.32
C LEU A 168 4.88 -15.34 -2.50
N GLU A 169 3.61 -15.40 -2.13
CA GLU A 169 2.72 -16.50 -2.51
C GLU A 169 1.78 -16.02 -3.62
N ILE A 170 1.65 -16.82 -4.67
CA ILE A 170 0.70 -16.64 -5.77
C ILE A 170 -0.36 -17.72 -5.61
N TRP A 171 -1.63 -17.31 -5.62
CA TRP A 171 -2.78 -18.20 -5.69
C TRP A 171 -3.57 -17.86 -6.95
N GLN A 172 -3.93 -18.86 -7.73
CA GLN A 172 -4.72 -18.72 -8.96
C GLN A 172 -5.91 -19.66 -8.90
N ALA A 173 -7.12 -19.11 -9.11
CA ALA A 173 -8.32 -19.91 -9.19
C ALA A 173 -8.29 -20.80 -10.44
N HIS A 174 -8.87 -21.98 -10.29
CA HIS A 174 -9.09 -22.95 -11.36
C HIS A 174 -10.52 -23.48 -11.24
N ASP A 175 -11.18 -23.70 -12.38
CA ASP A 175 -12.61 -24.03 -12.44
C ASP A 175 -12.95 -25.39 -11.78
N SER A 176 -11.97 -26.29 -11.67
CA SER A 176 -12.14 -27.56 -10.95
C SER A 176 -12.25 -27.39 -9.42
N GLY A 177 -11.98 -26.19 -8.89
CA GLY A 177 -11.84 -25.93 -7.45
C GLY A 177 -10.48 -26.33 -6.86
N VAL A 178 -9.62 -27.01 -7.63
CA VAL A 178 -8.24 -27.32 -7.24
C VAL A 178 -7.35 -26.15 -7.65
N HIS A 179 -7.20 -25.18 -6.75
CA HIS A 179 -6.45 -23.96 -7.03
C HIS A 179 -4.95 -24.20 -7.13
N GLU A 180 -4.27 -23.37 -7.92
CA GLU A 180 -2.82 -23.39 -8.02
C GLU A 180 -2.22 -22.46 -6.96
N ARG A 181 -1.18 -22.93 -6.27
CA ARG A 181 -0.45 -22.15 -5.29
C ARG A 181 1.05 -22.32 -5.46
N SER A 182 1.75 -21.24 -5.82
CA SER A 182 3.20 -21.19 -5.87
C SER A 182 3.72 -20.24 -4.79
N LEU A 183 4.60 -20.74 -3.94
CA LEU A 183 5.32 -19.99 -2.92
C LEU A 183 6.75 -19.71 -3.38
N PHE A 184 7.14 -18.45 -3.33
CA PHE A 184 8.50 -17.99 -3.57
C PHE A 184 9.10 -17.44 -2.28
N THR A 185 10.25 -17.98 -1.86
CA THR A 185 11.05 -17.45 -0.74
C THR A 185 12.43 -17.04 -1.23
N LYS A 186 12.94 -15.92 -0.71
CA LYS A 186 14.22 -15.37 -1.13
C LYS A 186 15.35 -15.85 -0.21
N HIS A 187 16.37 -16.46 -0.81
CA HIS A 187 17.59 -16.90 -0.15
C HIS A 187 18.78 -16.17 -0.77
N GLY A 188 19.24 -15.10 -0.10
CA GLY A 188 20.22 -14.17 -0.67
C GLY A 188 19.64 -13.41 -1.86
N SER A 189 20.21 -13.59 -3.05
CA SER A 189 19.73 -12.99 -4.30
C SER A 189 18.84 -13.93 -5.12
N ILE A 190 18.58 -15.15 -4.64
CA ILE A 190 17.90 -16.19 -5.41
C ILE A 190 16.50 -16.42 -4.82
N TRP A 191 15.51 -16.51 -5.69
CA TRP A 191 14.16 -16.96 -5.33
C TRP A 191 14.06 -18.47 -5.50
N ILE A 192 13.51 -19.15 -4.49
CA ILE A 192 13.21 -20.58 -4.51
C ILE A 192 11.70 -20.73 -4.60
N GLU A 193 11.23 -21.48 -5.58
CA GLU A 193 9.81 -21.80 -5.77
C GLU A 193 9.45 -23.14 -5.11
N GLN A 194 8.27 -23.18 -4.49
CA GLN A 194 7.64 -24.37 -3.94
C GLN A 194 6.16 -24.39 -4.32
N LEU A 195 5.64 -25.52 -4.78
CA LEU A 195 4.20 -25.71 -4.94
C LEU A 195 3.56 -25.99 -3.58
N LEU A 196 2.43 -25.34 -3.31
CA LEU A 196 1.61 -25.60 -2.13
C LEU A 196 0.33 -26.32 -2.54
N VAL A 197 -0.17 -27.18 -1.65
CA VAL A 197 -1.51 -27.74 -1.80
C VAL A 197 -2.54 -26.60 -1.59
N PRO A 198 -3.59 -26.50 -2.43
CA PRO A 198 -4.67 -25.53 -2.28
C PRO A 198 -5.29 -25.51 -0.89
#